data_AF-A0A1C7LZ33-F1
#
_entry.id   AF-A0A1C7LZ33-F1
#
_cell.length_a   1.000
_cell.length_b   1.000
_cell.length_c   1.000
_cell.angle_alpha   90.00
_cell.angle_beta   90.00
_cell.angle_gamma   90.00
#
_symmetry.space_group_name_H-M   'P 1'
#
loop_
_entity.id
_entity.type
_entity.pdbx_description
1 polymer ?
#
loop_
_entity_poly.entity_id
_entity_poly.type
_entity_poly.pdbx_seq_one_letter_code
_entity_poly.pdbx_strand_id
1 'polypeptide(L)'
;MPYAVSTEKLVEMSSVVVPQGLDYEGPYAEILVPDCFPPRSFMLFETLLPSLDSTLDEFCASGAEEAFGDLTLVDLNVELRRAERDATGGEIGTYTIPSMGSLVYCGLECWMHPLRRIMRYNDLGHPLCAHLREGSWALDCIHSRLSKQVNVFPNLAKPARRFKE
;
A
#
# COMPACT_ATOMS: atom_id res chain seq x y z
N MET A 1 54.12 -30.92 -9.32
CA MET A 1 53.64 -29.52 -9.19
C MET A 1 52.69 -29.48 -8.01
N PRO A 2 52.98 -28.75 -6.93
CA PRO A 2 52.08 -28.70 -5.79
C PRO A 2 50.87 -27.84 -6.12
N TYR A 3 49.67 -28.37 -5.91
CA TYR A 3 48.44 -27.61 -5.89
C TYR A 3 48.48 -26.64 -4.70
N ALA A 4 48.47 -25.34 -4.97
CA ALA A 4 48.32 -24.34 -3.93
C ALA A 4 46.92 -24.47 -3.31
N VAL A 5 46.87 -24.96 -2.07
CA VAL A 5 45.67 -24.87 -1.23
C VAL A 5 45.49 -23.39 -0.91
N SER A 6 44.59 -22.72 -1.62
CA SER A 6 44.15 -21.38 -1.24
C SER A 6 43.38 -21.52 0.06
N THR A 7 44.02 -21.23 1.19
CA THR A 7 43.34 -21.13 2.48
C THR A 7 42.41 -19.92 2.42
N GLU A 8 41.12 -20.16 2.26
CA GLU A 8 40.10 -19.12 2.35
C GLU A 8 40.12 -18.54 3.76
N LYS A 9 40.49 -17.27 3.87
CA LYS A 9 40.60 -16.55 5.15
C LYS A 9 39.50 -15.50 5.18
N LEU A 10 38.64 -15.55 6.19
CA LEU A 10 37.72 -14.46 6.48
C LEU A 10 38.53 -13.28 7.03
N VAL A 11 38.51 -12.16 6.32
CA VAL A 11 39.19 -10.93 6.73
C VAL A 11 38.12 -9.90 7.04
N GLU A 12 38.12 -9.40 8.27
CA GLU A 12 37.22 -8.34 8.68
C GLU A 12 37.65 -7.01 8.07
N MET A 13 36.69 -6.28 7.51
CA MET A 13 36.88 -4.95 6.93
C MET A 13 36.35 -3.90 7.89
N SER A 14 36.87 -2.68 7.78
CA SER A 14 36.39 -1.54 8.57
C SER A 14 34.88 -1.32 8.37
N SER A 15 34.19 -0.98 9.45
CA SER A 15 32.76 -0.63 9.40
C SER A 15 32.52 0.52 8.43
N VAL A 16 31.55 0.36 7.54
CA VAL A 16 31.11 1.41 6.63
C VAL A 16 30.18 2.37 7.36
N VAL A 17 30.42 3.67 7.19
CA VAL A 17 29.48 4.70 7.65
C VAL A 17 28.33 4.76 6.64
N VAL A 18 27.09 4.75 7.13
CA VAL A 18 25.88 4.90 6.32
C VAL A 18 25.31 6.29 6.57
N PRO A 19 25.61 7.30 5.74
CA PRO A 19 24.99 8.62 5.85
C PRO A 19 23.47 8.52 5.74
N GLN A 20 22.79 9.33 6.54
CA GLN A 20 21.35 9.53 6.48
C GLN A 20 21.09 10.92 5.91
N GLY A 21 20.11 11.03 5.04
CA GLY A 21 19.70 12.28 4.41
C GLY A 21 18.19 12.46 4.40
N LEU A 22 17.75 13.61 3.90
CA LEU A 22 16.35 13.94 3.71
C LEU A 22 16.21 14.62 2.34
N ASP A 23 15.27 14.13 1.53
CA ASP A 23 14.89 14.75 0.27
C ASP A 23 13.37 15.04 0.24
N TYR A 24 12.82 15.27 -0.96
CA TYR A 24 11.40 15.55 -1.13
C TYR A 24 10.51 14.29 -1.01
N GLU A 25 11.09 13.08 -1.09
CA GLU A 25 10.39 11.81 -0.91
C GLU A 25 10.45 11.33 0.56
N GLY A 26 11.47 11.76 1.31
CA GLY A 26 11.56 11.55 2.75
C GLY A 26 12.99 11.22 3.23
N PRO A 27 13.12 10.55 4.38
CA PRO A 27 14.43 10.15 4.90
C PRO A 27 15.00 9.01 4.06
N TYR A 28 16.28 9.09 3.73
CA TYR A 28 16.99 8.05 3.00
C TYR A 28 18.34 7.72 3.66
N ALA A 29 18.85 6.52 3.36
CA ALA A 29 20.15 6.04 3.78
C ALA A 29 21.01 5.71 2.56
N GLU A 30 22.26 6.17 2.54
CA GLU A 30 23.18 5.91 1.43
C GLU A 30 24.26 4.90 1.84
N ILE A 31 24.37 3.79 1.11
CA ILE A 31 25.42 2.79 1.34
C ILE A 31 26.55 3.04 0.35
N LEU A 32 27.65 3.59 0.84
CA LEU A 32 28.85 3.87 0.04
C LEU A 32 29.78 2.65 0.06
N VAL A 33 30.07 2.10 -1.12
CA VAL A 33 31.03 0.99 -1.25
C VAL A 33 32.46 1.55 -1.09
N PRO A 34 33.29 0.97 -0.20
CA PRO A 34 34.67 1.43 -0.02
C PRO A 34 35.54 1.23 -1.27
N ASP A 35 36.58 2.04 -1.41
CA ASP A 35 37.54 1.95 -2.53
C ASP A 35 38.21 0.58 -2.66
N CYS A 36 38.41 -0.11 -1.53
CA CYS A 36 38.96 -1.46 -1.48
C CYS A 36 37.86 -2.46 -1.11
N PHE A 37 37.12 -2.93 -2.11
CA PHE A 37 36.09 -3.97 -1.96
C PHE A 37 36.33 -5.10 -2.97
N PRO A 38 37.30 -6.01 -2.70
CA PRO A 38 37.72 -7.01 -3.68
C PRO A 38 36.61 -8.04 -3.97
N PRO A 39 36.71 -8.77 -5.10
CA PRO A 39 35.76 -9.85 -5.41
C PRO A 39 35.69 -10.88 -4.28
N ARG A 40 34.47 -11.34 -3.98
CA ARG A 40 34.12 -12.23 -2.86
C ARG A 40 34.11 -11.56 -1.47
N SER A 41 34.11 -10.24 -1.39
CA SER A 41 33.70 -9.51 -0.19
C SER A 41 32.18 -9.38 -0.08
N PHE A 42 31.66 -9.26 1.14
CA PHE A 42 30.26 -8.95 1.42
C PHE A 42 30.16 -7.96 2.58
N MET A 43 29.05 -7.21 2.64
CA MET A 43 28.69 -6.35 3.77
C MET A 43 27.31 -6.76 4.27
N LEU A 44 27.11 -6.72 5.58
CA LEU A 44 25.82 -7.02 6.20
C LEU A 44 25.32 -5.78 6.92
N PHE A 45 24.06 -5.43 6.69
CA PHE A 45 23.40 -4.29 7.31
C PHE A 45 22.10 -4.76 7.95
N GLU A 46 21.82 -4.26 9.15
CA GLU A 46 20.49 -4.33 9.74
C GLU A 46 19.71 -3.11 9.28
N THR A 47 18.46 -3.32 8.85
CA THR A 47 17.59 -2.25 8.34
C THR A 47 16.28 -2.25 9.10
N LEU A 48 15.72 -1.06 9.32
CA LEU A 48 14.43 -0.86 9.95
C LEU A 48 13.59 0.03 9.04
N LEU A 49 12.32 -0.32 8.84
CA LEU A 49 11.32 0.58 8.25
C LEU A 49 10.71 1.41 9.39
N PRO A 50 11.07 2.70 9.57
CA PRO A 50 10.74 3.45 10.78
C PRO A 50 9.23 3.64 11.02
N SER A 51 8.44 3.56 9.94
CA SER A 51 7.00 3.86 9.95
C SER A 51 6.12 2.60 9.98
N LEU A 52 6.69 1.40 10.11
CA LEU A 52 5.93 0.15 10.13
C LEU A 52 5.75 -0.32 11.57
N ASP A 53 4.55 -0.14 12.11
CA ASP A 53 4.17 -0.67 13.41
C ASP A 53 3.99 -2.20 13.32
N SER A 54 4.60 -2.93 14.26
CA SER A 54 4.43 -4.38 14.40
C SER A 54 2.98 -4.83 14.60
N THR A 55 2.10 -3.93 15.04
CA THR A 55 0.67 -4.21 15.29
C THR A 55 -0.22 -3.91 14.09
N LEU A 56 0.33 -3.38 12.98
CA LEU A 56 -0.45 -2.94 11.83
C LEU A 56 -1.27 -4.07 11.19
N ASP A 57 -0.71 -5.27 11.12
CA ASP A 57 -1.41 -6.43 10.54
C ASP A 57 -2.63 -6.83 11.39
N GLU A 58 -2.47 -6.84 12.72
CA GLU A 58 -3.57 -7.11 13.67
C GLU A 58 -4.63 -6.00 13.60
N PHE A 59 -4.20 -4.75 13.47
CA PHE A 59 -5.09 -3.62 13.26
C PHE A 59 -5.89 -3.80 11.97
N CYS A 60 -5.27 -4.11 10.83
CA CYS A 60 -5.96 -4.31 9.55
C CYS A 60 -6.92 -5.53 9.57
N ALA A 61 -6.58 -6.60 10.29
CA ALA A 61 -7.37 -7.82 10.34
C ALA A 61 -8.55 -7.78 11.32
N SER A 62 -8.64 -6.75 12.17
CA SER A 62 -9.67 -6.62 13.21
C SER A 62 -10.73 -5.56 12.89
N GLY A 63 -11.80 -5.49 13.70
CA GLY A 63 -12.81 -4.43 13.63
C GLY A 63 -13.76 -4.45 12.43
N ALA A 64 -13.55 -5.32 11.44
CA ALA A 64 -14.41 -5.42 10.27
C ALA A 64 -15.84 -5.85 10.64
N GLU A 65 -16.00 -6.86 11.48
CA GLU A 65 -17.35 -7.31 11.87
C GLU A 65 -18.13 -6.22 12.62
N GLU A 66 -17.48 -5.49 13.52
CA GLU A 66 -18.09 -4.36 14.22
C GLU A 66 -18.44 -3.19 13.28
N ALA A 67 -17.57 -2.90 12.31
CA ALA A 67 -17.76 -1.79 11.38
C ALA A 67 -18.88 -2.07 10.37
N PHE A 68 -18.98 -3.31 9.88
CA PHE A 68 -19.88 -3.67 8.78
C PHE A 68 -21.12 -4.47 9.23
N GLY A 69 -21.22 -4.86 10.52
CA GLY A 69 -22.26 -5.76 11.03
C GLY A 69 -23.69 -5.22 11.00
N ASP A 70 -23.87 -3.89 11.03
CA ASP A 70 -25.20 -3.26 11.01
C ASP A 70 -25.70 -2.94 9.59
N LEU A 71 -24.94 -3.31 8.54
CA LEU A 71 -25.30 -3.00 7.18
C LEU A 71 -26.47 -3.84 6.69
N THR A 72 -27.47 -3.16 6.13
CA THR A 72 -28.57 -3.81 5.41
C THR A 72 -28.14 -4.19 3.98
N LEU A 73 -28.96 -4.98 3.28
CA LEU A 73 -28.72 -5.27 1.85
C LEU A 73 -28.69 -4.00 0.99
N VAL A 74 -29.43 -2.95 1.38
CA VAL A 74 -29.41 -1.67 0.69
C VAL A 74 -28.07 -0.97 0.93
N ASP A 75 -27.59 -0.93 2.18
CA ASP A 75 -26.30 -0.32 2.53
C ASP A 75 -25.14 -1.08 1.85
N LEU A 76 -25.19 -2.41 1.81
CA LEU A 76 -24.20 -3.24 1.11
C LEU A 76 -24.14 -2.95 -0.40
N ASN A 77 -25.26 -2.61 -1.04
CA ASN A 77 -25.25 -2.20 -2.44
C ASN A 77 -24.48 -0.87 -2.63
N VAL A 78 -24.63 0.06 -1.69
CA VAL A 78 -23.86 1.32 -1.65
C VAL A 78 -22.37 1.05 -1.41
N GLU A 79 -22.06 0.15 -0.49
CA GLU A 79 -20.68 -0.20 -0.16
C GLU A 79 -19.97 -0.94 -1.31
N LEU A 80 -20.66 -1.87 -1.99
CA LEU A 80 -19.98 -2.79 -2.91
C LEU A 80 -20.06 -2.40 -4.38
N ARG A 81 -21.22 -1.94 -4.89
CA ARG A 81 -21.49 -1.99 -6.35
C ARG A 81 -22.13 -0.74 -6.98
N ARG A 82 -22.43 0.31 -6.21
CA ARG A 82 -23.22 1.44 -6.73
C ARG A 82 -22.58 2.14 -7.93
N ALA A 83 -23.39 2.39 -8.96
CA ALA A 83 -23.13 3.39 -9.99
C ALA A 83 -23.68 4.73 -9.48
N GLU A 84 -22.78 5.61 -9.03
CA GLU A 84 -23.13 6.81 -8.24
C GLU A 84 -23.79 7.94 -9.06
N ARG A 85 -23.61 7.94 -10.39
CA ARG A 85 -24.00 9.06 -11.26
C ARG A 85 -25.47 9.46 -11.11
N ASP A 86 -26.37 8.50 -11.00
CA ASP A 86 -27.81 8.76 -10.89
C ASP A 86 -28.27 8.99 -9.43
N ALA A 87 -27.46 8.57 -8.45
CA ALA A 87 -27.79 8.61 -7.03
C ALA A 87 -27.37 9.92 -6.34
N THR A 88 -26.28 10.53 -6.79
CA THR A 88 -25.72 11.75 -6.19
C THR A 88 -25.80 12.96 -7.10
N GLY A 89 -26.61 12.90 -8.18
CA GLY A 89 -26.71 13.99 -9.16
C GLY A 89 -25.38 14.32 -9.86
N GLY A 90 -24.47 13.35 -9.96
CA GLY A 90 -23.14 13.53 -10.56
C GLY A 90 -22.05 14.09 -9.63
N GLU A 91 -22.34 14.34 -8.35
CA GLU A 91 -21.32 14.81 -7.39
C GLU A 91 -20.23 13.78 -7.09
N ILE A 92 -20.55 12.49 -7.19
CA ILE A 92 -19.62 11.37 -6.98
C ILE A 92 -19.57 10.58 -8.30
N GLY A 93 -18.39 10.62 -8.92
CA GLY A 93 -18.09 9.89 -10.15
C GLY A 93 -17.32 8.60 -9.89
N THR A 94 -17.06 7.86 -10.97
CA THR A 94 -16.13 6.73 -10.95
C THR A 94 -14.70 7.22 -10.78
N TYR A 95 -13.92 6.52 -9.95
CA TYR A 95 -12.51 6.83 -9.79
C TYR A 95 -11.72 6.52 -11.06
N THR A 96 -10.80 7.40 -11.45
CA THR A 96 -9.94 7.21 -12.61
C THR A 96 -8.51 6.99 -12.16
N ILE A 97 -7.95 5.84 -12.52
CA ILE A 97 -6.55 5.51 -12.24
C ILE A 97 -5.71 5.95 -13.45
N PRO A 98 -4.67 6.78 -13.26
CA PRO A 98 -3.75 7.15 -14.33
C PRO A 98 -3.21 5.92 -15.06
N SER A 99 -3.08 5.99 -16.38
CA SER A 99 -2.59 4.89 -17.21
C SER A 99 -3.42 3.60 -17.19
N MET A 100 -4.61 3.60 -16.59
CA MET A 100 -5.56 2.48 -16.60
C MET A 100 -6.95 2.88 -17.10
N GLY A 101 -7.43 4.06 -16.69
CA GLY A 101 -8.78 4.55 -16.99
C GLY A 101 -9.73 4.50 -15.80
N SER A 102 -11.00 4.79 -16.06
CA SER A 102 -12.04 4.84 -15.03
C SER A 102 -12.53 3.45 -14.61
N LEU A 103 -12.76 3.27 -13.31
CA LEU A 103 -13.40 2.08 -12.78
C LEU A 103 -14.88 2.03 -13.21
N VAL A 104 -15.42 0.82 -13.36
CA VAL A 104 -16.79 0.62 -13.87
C VAL A 104 -17.86 0.99 -12.83
N TYR A 105 -17.57 0.77 -11.55
CA TYR A 105 -18.42 1.10 -10.41
C TYR A 105 -17.64 1.94 -9.39
N CYS A 106 -18.33 2.47 -8.38
CA CYS A 106 -17.70 3.31 -7.35
C CYS A 106 -17.49 2.59 -6.01
N GLY A 107 -18.12 1.43 -5.79
CA GLY A 107 -18.00 0.63 -4.56
C GLY A 107 -16.79 -0.30 -4.53
N LEU A 108 -16.55 -0.97 -3.41
CA LEU A 108 -15.36 -1.79 -3.17
C LEU A 108 -15.12 -2.88 -4.23
N GLU A 109 -16.18 -3.41 -4.87
CA GLU A 109 -16.01 -4.46 -5.88
C GLU A 109 -15.33 -3.98 -7.15
N CYS A 110 -15.34 -2.68 -7.45
CA CYS A 110 -14.59 -2.18 -8.60
C CYS A 110 -13.07 -2.25 -8.36
N TRP A 111 -12.63 -2.04 -7.11
CA TRP A 111 -11.23 -2.16 -6.70
C TRP A 111 -10.78 -3.62 -6.70
N MET A 112 -11.67 -4.54 -6.29
CA MET A 112 -11.37 -5.97 -6.32
C MET A 112 -11.14 -6.51 -7.74
N HIS A 113 -11.63 -5.85 -8.79
CA HIS A 113 -11.40 -6.29 -10.17
C HIS A 113 -9.90 -6.34 -10.55
N PRO A 114 -9.12 -5.24 -10.48
CA PRO A 114 -7.68 -5.30 -10.67
C PRO A 114 -6.97 -6.02 -9.51
N LEU A 115 -7.39 -5.81 -8.25
CA LEU A 115 -6.68 -6.38 -7.08
C LEU A 115 -6.64 -7.92 -7.10
N ARG A 116 -7.71 -8.61 -7.53
CA ARG A 116 -7.70 -10.08 -7.64
C ARG A 116 -6.56 -10.59 -8.53
N ARG A 117 -6.27 -9.91 -9.63
CA ARG A 117 -5.15 -10.27 -10.52
C ARG A 117 -3.81 -9.90 -9.89
N ILE A 118 -3.70 -8.69 -9.36
CA ILE A 118 -2.48 -8.18 -8.71
C ILE A 118 -2.05 -9.11 -7.59
N MET A 119 -2.95 -9.44 -6.66
CA MET A 119 -2.68 -10.32 -5.52
C MET A 119 -2.30 -11.74 -5.97
N ARG A 120 -2.97 -12.28 -6.99
CA ARG A 120 -2.70 -13.63 -7.49
C ARG A 120 -1.33 -13.77 -8.13
N TYR A 121 -0.86 -12.74 -8.84
CA TYR A 121 0.38 -12.78 -9.61
C TYR A 121 1.50 -11.92 -9.02
N ASN A 122 1.26 -11.28 -7.88
CA ASN A 122 2.13 -10.27 -7.28
C ASN A 122 2.57 -9.18 -8.29
N ASP A 123 1.61 -8.67 -9.08
CA ASP A 123 1.87 -7.72 -10.16
C ASP A 123 2.07 -6.27 -9.63
N LEU A 124 3.21 -6.03 -8.98
CA LEU A 124 3.56 -4.72 -8.41
C LEU A 124 3.82 -3.63 -9.49
N GLY A 125 3.92 -4.04 -10.75
CA GLY A 125 4.05 -3.17 -11.93
C GLY A 125 2.71 -2.65 -12.47
N HIS A 126 1.59 -3.11 -11.92
CA HIS A 126 0.26 -2.69 -12.35
C HIS A 126 0.04 -1.18 -12.12
N PRO A 127 -0.66 -0.45 -13.01
CA PRO A 127 -0.91 0.99 -12.85
C PRO A 127 -1.54 1.38 -11.51
N LEU A 128 -2.47 0.56 -10.98
CA LEU A 128 -3.03 0.74 -9.64
C LEU A 128 -1.95 0.74 -8.54
N CYS A 129 -0.95 -0.15 -8.61
CA CYS A 129 0.13 -0.20 -7.63
C CYS A 129 1.06 1.00 -7.75
N ALA A 130 1.34 1.47 -8.97
CA ALA A 130 2.08 2.72 -9.18
C ALA A 130 1.35 3.90 -8.55
N HIS A 131 0.06 4.03 -8.83
CA HIS A 131 -0.79 5.08 -8.28
C HIS A 131 -0.88 5.06 -6.75
N LEU A 132 -0.95 3.88 -6.13
CA LEU A 132 -0.94 3.73 -4.67
C LEU A 132 0.41 4.09 -4.03
N ARG A 133 1.52 4.02 -4.78
CA ARG A 133 2.84 4.52 -4.32
C ARG A 133 2.95 6.02 -4.45
N GLU A 134 2.29 6.61 -5.45
CA GLU A 134 2.30 8.06 -5.68
C GLU A 134 1.48 8.84 -4.64
N GLY A 135 0.43 8.22 -4.06
CA GLY A 135 -0.31 8.86 -2.98
C GLY A 135 -1.54 8.09 -2.49
N SER A 136 -2.16 8.63 -1.44
CA SER A 136 -3.31 8.02 -0.72
C SER A 136 -4.68 8.29 -1.36
N TRP A 137 -4.75 9.03 -2.46
CA TRP A 137 -6.00 9.56 -3.00
C TRP A 137 -7.07 8.50 -3.30
N ALA A 138 -6.65 7.27 -3.63
CA ALA A 138 -7.56 6.15 -3.83
C ALA A 138 -8.29 5.76 -2.54
N LEU A 139 -7.58 5.72 -1.41
CA LEU A 139 -8.12 5.44 -0.09
C LEU A 139 -9.01 6.60 0.39
N ASP A 140 -8.56 7.84 0.17
CA ASP A 140 -9.34 9.05 0.49
C ASP A 140 -10.68 9.08 -0.26
N CYS A 141 -10.69 8.62 -1.52
CA CYS A 141 -11.91 8.50 -2.32
C CYS A 141 -12.91 7.51 -1.69
N ILE A 142 -12.43 6.34 -1.22
CA ILE A 142 -13.27 5.33 -0.57
C ILE A 142 -13.93 5.92 0.68
N HIS A 143 -13.15 6.56 1.56
CA HIS A 143 -13.65 7.21 2.77
C HIS A 143 -14.65 8.34 2.45
N SER A 144 -14.27 9.24 1.53
CA SER A 144 -15.06 10.42 1.17
C SER A 144 -16.43 10.05 0.59
N ARG A 145 -16.50 9.03 -0.27
CA ARG A 145 -17.77 8.62 -0.89
C ARG A 145 -18.79 8.14 0.15
N LEU A 146 -18.34 7.35 1.13
CA LEU A 146 -19.21 6.80 2.17
C LEU A 146 -19.67 7.91 3.10
N SER A 147 -18.74 8.78 3.51
CA SER A 147 -19.01 9.90 4.39
C SER A 147 -20.10 10.84 3.85
N LYS A 148 -20.09 11.10 2.53
CA LYS A 148 -21.12 11.93 1.87
C LYS A 148 -22.51 11.31 1.87
N GLN A 149 -22.62 10.00 2.05
CA GLN A 149 -23.88 9.27 1.98
C GLN A 149 -24.45 8.91 3.36
N VAL A 150 -23.73 9.19 4.45
CA VAL A 150 -24.17 8.89 5.83
C VAL A 150 -25.52 9.53 6.18
N ASN A 151 -25.80 10.73 5.65
CA ASN A 151 -27.09 11.41 5.88
C ASN A 151 -28.29 10.62 5.33
N VAL A 152 -28.09 9.84 4.27
CA VAL A 152 -29.14 9.03 3.62
C VAL A 152 -29.09 7.58 4.12
N PHE A 153 -27.89 7.06 4.38
CA PHE A 153 -27.62 5.71 4.85
C PHE A 153 -26.82 5.76 6.16
N PRO A 154 -27.48 5.95 7.32
CA PRO A 154 -26.80 6.15 8.60
C PRO A 154 -25.88 5.00 9.01
N ASN A 155 -26.18 3.77 8.58
CA ASN A 155 -25.37 2.58 8.86
C ASN A 155 -23.98 2.64 8.19
N LEU A 156 -23.76 3.52 7.20
CA LEU A 156 -22.44 3.74 6.58
C LEU A 156 -21.48 4.54 7.48
N ALA A 157 -21.94 5.10 8.60
CA ALA A 157 -21.09 5.89 9.49
C ALA A 157 -19.91 5.07 10.05
N LYS A 158 -20.16 3.82 10.45
CA LYS A 158 -19.11 2.93 10.99
C LYS A 158 -18.10 2.50 9.91
N PRO A 159 -18.51 2.01 8.71
CA PRO A 159 -17.58 1.76 7.62
C PRO A 159 -16.77 3.00 7.21
N ALA A 160 -17.42 4.15 7.06
CA ALA A 160 -16.74 5.38 6.67
C ALA A 160 -15.65 5.78 7.68
N ARG A 161 -15.95 5.65 8.98
CA ARG A 161 -14.97 5.87 10.04
C ARG A 161 -13.83 4.87 9.98
N ARG A 162 -14.13 3.58 9.79
CA ARG A 162 -13.13 2.51 9.73
C ARG A 162 -12.11 2.73 8.61
N PHE A 163 -12.53 3.23 7.45
CA PHE A 163 -11.61 3.56 6.35
C PHE A 163 -10.77 4.82 6.56
N LYS A 164 -11.09 5.64 7.58
CA LYS A 164 -10.34 6.85 7.92
C LYS A 164 -9.22 6.60 8.91
N GLU A 165 -9.41 5.61 9.78
CA GLU A 165 -8.48 5.20 10.84
C GLU A 165 -7.31 4.41 10.26
#